data_AF-A0A7K7L567-F1
#
_entry.id   AF-A0A7K7L567-F1
#
_cell.length_a   1.000
_cell.length_b   1.000
_cell.length_c   1.000
_cell.angle_alpha   90.00
_cell.angle_beta   90.00
_cell.angle_gamma   90.00
#
_symmetry.space_group_name_H-M   'P 1'
#
loop_
_entity.id
_entity.type
_entity.pdbx_description
1 polymer ?
#
loop_
_entity_poly.entity_id
_entity_poly.type
_entity_poly.pdbx_seq_one_letter_code
_entity_poly.pdbx_strand_id
1 'polypeptide(L)'
;SVPFLIRLFPVILTKFIFLNFLAFPFFADLRQPALLLNNTVSLRLATEPGVSVGIWHTVPGSRGAEARGQEQSWYEEALGDAHPVIIYLHGNGGTR
;
A
#
# COMPACT_ATOMS: atom_id res chain seq x y z
N SER A 1 -18.30 1.24 -10.26
CA SER A 1 -19.25 0.47 -11.08
C SER A 1 -18.47 -0.49 -11.96
N VAL A 2 -18.73 -1.80 -11.95
CA VAL A 2 -18.10 -2.72 -12.93
C VAL A 2 -18.77 -2.51 -14.29
N PRO A 3 -18.02 -2.20 -15.36
CA PRO A 3 -18.58 -2.00 -16.71
C PRO A 3 -19.52 -3.14 -17.10
N PHE A 4 -20.69 -2.81 -17.65
CA PHE A 4 -21.73 -3.76 -18.06
C PHE A 4 -21.19 -4.88 -18.97
N LEU A 5 -20.23 -4.57 -19.84
CA LEU A 5 -19.53 -5.52 -20.69
C LEU A 5 -18.85 -6.66 -19.90
N ILE A 6 -18.24 -6.38 -18.75
CA ILE A 6 -17.52 -7.39 -17.95
C ILE A 6 -18.49 -8.42 -17.37
N ARG A 7 -19.74 -8.01 -17.08
CA ARG A 7 -20.78 -8.92 -16.56
C ARG A 7 -21.38 -9.84 -17.63
N LEU A 8 -21.41 -9.40 -18.88
CA LEU A 8 -21.95 -10.18 -20.00
C LEU A 8 -20.97 -11.25 -20.52
N PHE A 9 -19.68 -11.07 -20.28
CA PHE A 9 -18.64 -11.96 -20.78
C PHE A 9 -17.79 -12.52 -19.63
N PRO A 10 -18.17 -13.67 -19.04
CA PRO A 10 -17.45 -14.29 -17.92
C PRO A 10 -15.96 -14.54 -18.21
N VAL A 11 -15.62 -14.85 -19.46
CA VAL A 11 -14.23 -15.04 -19.92
C VAL A 11 -13.40 -13.75 -19.74
N ILE A 12 -14.00 -12.58 -19.97
CA ILE A 12 -13.36 -11.28 -19.75
C ILE A 12 -13.23 -11.02 -18.25
N LEU A 13 -14.25 -11.35 -17.45
CA LEU A 13 -14.20 -11.23 -15.99
C LEU A 13 -13.06 -12.04 -15.37
N THR A 14 -12.85 -13.29 -15.79
CA THR A 14 -11.70 -14.09 -15.32
C THR A 14 -10.38 -13.42 -15.66
N LYS A 15 -10.22 -12.84 -16.85
CA LYS A 15 -8.99 -12.11 -17.21
C LYS A 15 -8.84 -10.79 -16.43
N PHE A 16 -9.96 -10.19 -16.02
CA PHE A 16 -10.00 -8.96 -15.20
C PHE A 16 -9.52 -9.16 -13.77
N ILE A 17 -9.75 -10.34 -13.20
CA ILE A 17 -9.25 -10.69 -11.86
C ILE A 17 -7.72 -10.90 -11.88
N PHE A 18 -7.16 -11.36 -13.00
CA PHE A 18 -5.73 -11.64 -13.17
C PHE A 18 -4.98 -10.60 -13.99
N LEU A 19 -5.47 -9.36 -14.04
CA LEU A 19 -4.98 -8.28 -14.90
C LEU A 19 -3.66 -7.67 -14.37
N ASN A 20 -2.70 -8.54 -14.07
CA ASN A 20 -1.40 -8.26 -13.46
C ASN A 20 -0.47 -7.39 -14.32
N PHE A 21 -0.81 -7.18 -15.59
CA PHE A 21 -0.04 -6.34 -16.52
C PHE A 21 -0.45 -4.87 -16.46
N LEU A 22 -1.59 -4.55 -15.84
CA LEU A 22 -2.10 -3.19 -15.73
C LEU A 22 -1.79 -2.63 -14.35
N ALA A 23 -0.94 -1.61 -14.28
CA ALA A 23 -0.70 -0.88 -13.06
C ALA A 23 -1.84 0.12 -12.80
N PHE A 24 -2.66 -0.14 -11.78
CA PHE A 24 -3.76 0.72 -11.36
C PHE A 24 -3.61 1.05 -9.86
N PRO A 25 -3.84 2.31 -9.42
CA PRO A 25 -4.24 3.48 -10.21
C PRO A 25 -3.14 3.98 -11.14
N PHE A 26 -3.54 4.50 -12.31
CA PHE A 26 -2.61 5.02 -13.29
C PHE A 26 -1.85 6.25 -12.76
N PHE A 27 -0.56 6.33 -13.07
CA PHE A 27 0.32 7.47 -12.77
C PHE A 27 0.49 7.82 -11.27
N ALA A 28 0.18 6.89 -10.36
CA ALA A 28 0.46 7.07 -8.95
C ALA A 28 1.93 6.71 -8.63
N ASP A 29 2.67 7.62 -7.99
CA ASP A 29 3.99 7.30 -7.42
C ASP A 29 3.83 6.64 -6.05
N LEU A 30 3.70 5.31 -6.07
CA LEU A 30 3.54 4.52 -4.85
C LEU A 30 4.79 4.48 -3.96
N ARG A 31 5.91 5.04 -4.43
CA ARG A 31 7.13 5.20 -3.61
C ARG A 31 7.01 6.40 -2.66
N GLN A 32 6.09 7.32 -2.91
CA GLN A 32 5.83 8.52 -2.11
C GLN A 32 4.41 8.52 -1.55
N PRO A 33 4.08 7.60 -0.63
CA PRO A 33 2.72 7.45 -0.12
C PRO A 33 2.17 8.70 0.58
N ALA A 34 3.04 9.58 1.09
CA ALA A 34 2.65 10.85 1.69
C ALA A 34 1.84 11.77 0.74
N LEU A 35 1.95 11.57 -0.58
CA LEU A 35 1.14 12.28 -1.59
C LEU A 35 -0.30 11.73 -1.72
N LEU A 36 -0.53 10.52 -1.21
CA LEU A 36 -1.78 9.77 -1.38
C LEU A 36 -2.52 9.58 -0.05
N LEU A 37 -1.79 9.45 1.05
CA LEU A 37 -2.33 9.18 2.38
C LEU A 37 -1.56 9.95 3.45
N ASN A 38 -2.29 10.63 4.33
CA ASN A 38 -1.71 11.36 5.45
C ASN A 38 -0.96 10.41 6.40
N ASN A 39 0.06 10.93 7.08
CA ASN A 39 0.80 10.24 8.13
C ASN A 39 1.38 8.88 7.67
N THR A 40 1.75 8.77 6.40
CA THR A 40 2.18 7.51 5.78
C THR A 40 3.55 7.65 5.14
N VAL A 41 4.43 6.70 5.44
CA VAL A 41 5.78 6.60 4.87
C VAL A 41 5.99 5.26 4.17
N SER A 42 6.97 5.21 3.28
CA SER A 42 7.41 3.98 2.62
C SER A 42 8.63 3.43 3.37
N LEU A 43 8.60 2.16 3.77
CA LEU A 43 9.71 1.45 4.40
C LEU A 43 10.09 0.21 3.58
N ARG A 44 11.30 -0.33 3.80
CA ARG A 44 11.71 -1.63 3.25
C ARG A 44 11.97 -2.62 4.37
N LEU A 45 11.34 -3.78 4.28
CA LEU A 45 11.60 -4.90 5.16
C LEU A 45 12.46 -5.94 4.45
N ALA A 46 13.56 -6.35 5.10
CA ALA A 46 14.30 -7.53 4.69
C ALA A 46 13.49 -8.78 5.07
N THR A 47 13.46 -9.78 4.18
CA THR A 47 12.71 -11.02 4.39
C THR A 47 13.67 -12.21 4.31
N GLU A 48 13.67 -12.94 3.20
CA GLU A 48 14.63 -14.00 2.91
C GLU A 48 15.93 -13.43 2.30
N PRO A 49 17.04 -14.19 2.28
CA PRO A 49 18.29 -13.73 1.68
C PRO A 49 18.12 -13.21 0.25
N GLY A 50 18.46 -11.95 0.02
CA GLY A 50 18.34 -11.28 -1.27
C GLY A 50 16.93 -10.73 -1.59
N VAL A 51 15.96 -10.87 -0.69
CA VAL A 51 14.57 -10.40 -0.90
C VAL A 51 14.22 -9.29 0.08
N SER A 52 13.74 -8.16 -0.46
CA SER A 52 13.15 -7.06 0.32
C SER A 52 11.76 -6.74 -0.17
N VAL A 53 10.87 -6.38 0.76
CA VAL A 53 9.49 -6.00 0.47
C VAL A 53 9.31 -4.53 0.84
N GLY A 54 8.72 -3.76 -0.07
CA GLY A 54 8.28 -2.40 0.21
C GLY A 54 6.96 -2.44 0.98
N ILE A 55 6.88 -1.71 2.08
CA ILE A 55 5.66 -1.56 2.87
C ILE A 55 5.32 -0.08 3.02
N TRP A 56 4.04 0.21 3.23
CA TRP A 56 3.63 1.50 3.74
C TRP A 56 3.32 1.39 5.22
N HIS A 57 3.85 2.29 6.02
CA HIS A 57 3.52 2.43 7.43
C HIS A 57 2.72 3.72 7.63
N THR A 58 1.49 3.59 8.10
CA THR A 58 0.61 4.70 8.45
C THR A 58 0.40 4.73 9.96
N VAL A 59 0.73 5.84 10.62
CA VAL A 59 0.38 6.02 12.03
C VAL A 59 -1.08 6.49 12.20
N PRO A 60 -1.74 6.18 13.33
CA PRO A 60 -3.12 6.59 13.58
C PRO A 60 -3.33 8.10 13.40
N GLY A 61 -4.50 8.48 12.88
CA GLY A 61 -4.84 9.89 12.66
C GLY A 61 -4.74 10.77 13.92
N SER A 62 -4.97 10.19 15.10
CA SER A 62 -4.78 10.86 16.39
C SER A 62 -3.35 11.34 16.64
N ARG A 63 -2.35 10.71 16.03
CA ARG A 63 -0.92 11.08 16.12
C ARG A 63 -0.44 11.89 14.92
N GLY A 64 -1.34 12.36 14.05
CA GLY A 64 -0.97 13.07 12.83
C GLY A 64 -0.19 14.37 13.07
N ALA A 65 -0.43 15.04 14.21
CA ALA A 65 0.33 16.22 14.60
C ALA A 65 1.79 15.87 14.95
N GLU A 66 2.02 14.75 15.64
CA GLU A 66 3.37 14.26 15.99
C GLU A 66 4.13 13.80 14.74
N ALA A 67 3.43 13.14 13.81
CA ALA A 67 3.99 12.55 12.60
C ALA A 67 4.44 13.59 11.56
N ARG A 68 3.92 14.82 11.64
CA ARG A 68 4.16 15.86 10.65
C ARG A 68 5.62 16.32 10.67
N GLY A 69 6.29 16.16 9.53
CA GLY A 69 7.70 16.57 9.37
C GLY A 69 8.70 15.64 10.04
N GLN A 70 8.26 14.48 10.52
CA GLN A 70 9.15 13.47 11.07
C GLN A 70 9.87 12.70 9.98
N GLU A 71 11.09 12.28 10.31
CA GLU A 71 11.92 11.42 9.48
C GLU A 71 11.53 9.95 9.63
N GLN A 72 12.04 9.11 8.74
CA GLN A 72 11.72 7.68 8.69
C GLN A 72 11.96 6.94 10.02
N SER A 73 13.04 7.27 10.74
CA SER A 73 13.38 6.62 12.02
C SER A 73 12.31 6.78 13.09
N TRP A 74 11.61 7.91 13.12
CA TRP A 74 10.50 8.15 14.06
C TRP A 74 9.32 7.22 13.78
N TYR A 75 9.02 6.99 12.50
CA TYR A 75 7.97 6.05 12.10
C TYR A 75 8.37 4.60 12.44
N GLU A 76 9.65 4.25 12.36
CA GLU A 76 10.13 2.93 12.78
C GLU A 76 10.03 2.75 14.31
N GLU A 77 10.40 3.77 15.09
CA GLU A 77 10.21 3.76 16.56
C GLU A 77 8.73 3.64 16.95
N ALA A 78 7.83 4.32 16.22
CA ALA A 78 6.40 4.25 16.47
C ALA A 78 5.81 2.84 16.27
N LEU A 79 6.41 1.98 15.45
CA LEU A 79 6.00 0.57 15.31
C LEU A 79 6.33 -0.27 16.55
N GLY A 80 7.34 0.13 17.32
CA GLY A 80 7.81 -0.60 18.49
C GLY A 80 7.09 -0.25 19.79
N ASP A 81 6.08 0.63 19.74
CA ASP A 81 5.33 1.03 20.92
C ASP A 81 4.27 -0.03 21.34
N ALA A 82 3.55 0.25 22.43
CA ALA A 82 2.58 -0.71 22.99
C ALA A 82 1.22 -0.74 22.26
N HIS A 83 1.05 0.00 21.17
CA HIS A 83 -0.22 0.07 20.45
C HIS A 83 -0.42 -1.13 19.51
N PRO A 84 -1.68 -1.54 19.27
CA PRO A 84 -1.97 -2.61 18.33
C PRO A 84 -1.62 -2.22 16.89
N VAL A 85 -1.08 -3.17 16.14
CA VAL A 85 -0.76 -3.03 14.71
C VAL A 85 -1.80 -3.76 13.87
N ILE A 86 -2.27 -3.09 12.81
CA ILE A 86 -3.14 -3.69 11.79
C ILE A 86 -2.32 -3.90 10.52
N ILE A 87 -2.26 -5.13 10.04
CA ILE A 87 -1.60 -5.49 8.79
C ILE A 87 -2.66 -5.64 7.70
N TYR A 88 -2.56 -4.81 6.66
CA TYR A 88 -3.37 -4.93 5.45
C TYR A 88 -2.50 -5.42 4.28
N LEU A 89 -2.86 -6.57 3.72
CA LEU A 89 -2.22 -7.15 2.56
C LEU A 89 -3.11 -6.93 1.34
N HIS A 90 -2.65 -6.14 0.38
CA HIS A 90 -3.43 -5.85 -0.81
C HIS A 90 -3.44 -7.05 -1.78
N GLY A 91 -4.50 -7.17 -2.58
CA GLY A 91 -4.59 -8.15 -3.66
C GLY A 91 -3.73 -7.78 -4.87
N ASN A 92 -3.67 -8.68 -5.86
CA ASN A 92 -2.79 -8.60 -7.03
C ASN A 92 -3.19 -7.53 -8.09
N GLY A 93 -3.91 -6.48 -7.69
CA GLY A 93 -4.58 -5.50 -8.54
C GLY A 93 -3.68 -4.47 -9.24
N GLY A 94 -2.46 -4.86 -9.64
CA GLY A 94 -1.60 -4.03 -10.50
C GLY A 94 -0.51 -3.22 -9.80
N THR A 95 -0.43 -3.23 -8.47
CA THR A 95 0.64 -2.55 -7.73
C THR A 95 1.67 -3.60 -7.27
N ARG A 96 2.53 -4.05 -8.20
CA ARG A 96 3.72 -4.85 -7.88
C ARG A 96 4.96 -3.97 -7.79
#